data_AF-A0A7K3ADG9-F1
#
_entry.id   AF-A0A7K3ADG9-F1
#
_cell.length_a   1.000
_cell.length_b   1.000
_cell.length_c   1.000
_cell.angle_alpha   90.00
_cell.angle_beta   90.00
_cell.angle_gamma   90.00
#
_symmetry.space_group_name_H-M   'P 1'
#
loop_
_entity.id
_entity.type
_entity.pdbx_description
1 polymer ?
#
loop_
_entity_poly.entity_id
_entity_poly.type
_entity_poly.pdbx_seq_one_letter_code
_entity_poly.pdbx_strand_id
1 'polypeptide(L)'
;MRTARPRISALHPVLWAGLAALAAGAVLCVVGWYGMSGERFAERQLPYLASCTVPGSALIITGAVLLTYGRSTLATSRVEELYELLVAVEPVQPERTAAPLASSGQLLRVPGGTLWHRADCPLVEGKPEAVPADARAVTVGGLGPCPVCEPHAGS
;
A
#
# COMPACT_ATOMS: atom_id res chain seq x y z
N MET A 1 9.77 -14.46 17.71
CA MET A 1 10.41 -13.54 16.76
C MET A 1 11.32 -14.33 15.82
N ARG A 2 10.80 -14.80 14.68
CA ARG A 2 11.62 -15.45 13.64
C ARG A 2 12.12 -14.36 12.70
N THR A 3 13.41 -14.15 12.66
CA THR A 3 14.06 -13.16 11.79
C THR A 3 13.93 -13.60 10.33
N ALA A 4 13.02 -12.98 9.60
CA ALA A 4 12.89 -13.11 8.14
C ALA A 4 14.05 -12.41 7.39
N ARG A 5 15.29 -12.70 7.79
CA ARG A 5 16.52 -12.10 7.21
C ARG A 5 17.11 -12.75 5.94
N PRO A 6 16.73 -13.96 5.46
CA PRO A 6 17.55 -14.61 4.43
C PRO A 6 17.39 -14.01 3.01
N ARG A 7 16.25 -13.39 2.67
CA ARG A 7 16.00 -12.93 1.30
C ARG A 7 16.71 -11.62 0.94
N ILE A 8 16.87 -10.70 1.90
CA ILE A 8 17.48 -9.38 1.66
C ILE A 8 18.99 -9.52 1.39
N SER A 9 19.66 -10.43 2.10
CA SER A 9 21.10 -10.69 1.92
C SER A 9 21.45 -11.22 0.52
N ALA A 10 20.54 -11.98 -0.10
CA ALA A 10 20.72 -12.52 -1.44
C ALA A 10 20.56 -11.46 -2.56
N LEU A 11 19.93 -10.32 -2.28
CA LEU A 11 19.71 -9.24 -3.25
C LEU A 11 20.87 -8.23 -3.29
N HIS A 12 21.65 -8.16 -2.21
CA HIS A 12 22.87 -7.36 -2.15
C HIS A 12 23.89 -7.68 -3.26
N PRO A 13 24.27 -8.95 -3.53
CA PRO A 13 25.22 -9.27 -4.59
C PRO A 13 24.69 -8.88 -5.99
N VAL A 14 23.38 -8.99 -6.24
CA VAL A 14 22.77 -8.60 -7.52
C VAL A 14 22.89 -7.08 -7.73
N LEU A 15 22.65 -6.28 -6.70
CA LEU A 15 22.80 -4.83 -6.76
C LEU A 15 24.26 -4.41 -6.95
N TRP A 16 25.19 -5.04 -6.24
CA TRP A 16 26.63 -4.79 -6.42
C TRP A 16 27.11 -5.20 -7.81
N ALA A 17 26.66 -6.35 -8.33
CA ALA A 17 26.96 -6.77 -9.69
C ALA A 17 26.41 -5.78 -10.72
N GLY A 18 25.18 -5.29 -10.52
CA GLY A 18 24.58 -4.27 -11.37
C GLY A 18 25.36 -2.95 -11.37
N LEU A 19 25.76 -2.45 -10.20
CA LEU A 19 26.61 -1.26 -10.06
C LEU A 19 27.98 -1.46 -10.70
N ALA A 20 28.62 -2.61 -10.46
CA ALA A 20 29.93 -2.92 -11.02
C ALA A 20 29.88 -3.00 -12.55
N ALA A 21 28.86 -3.64 -13.13
CA ALA A 21 28.66 -3.70 -14.57
C ALA A 21 28.45 -2.30 -15.18
N LEU A 22 27.62 -1.45 -14.54
CA LEU A 22 27.41 -0.07 -14.97
C LEU A 22 28.70 0.75 -14.97
N ALA A 23 29.46 0.68 -13.87
CA ALA A 23 30.72 1.38 -13.73
C ALA A 23 31.76 0.89 -14.75
N ALA A 24 31.92 -0.42 -14.89
CA ALA A 24 32.83 -1.02 -15.86
C ALA A 24 32.46 -0.64 -17.30
N GLY A 25 31.17 -0.67 -17.64
CA GLY A 25 30.68 -0.26 -18.95
C GLY A 25 30.93 1.22 -19.24
N ALA A 26 30.70 2.10 -18.27
CA ALA A 26 31.01 3.53 -18.39
C ALA A 26 32.52 3.77 -18.60
N VAL A 27 33.38 3.08 -17.85
CA VAL A 27 34.83 3.15 -18.02
C VAL A 27 35.24 2.67 -19.42
N LEU A 28 34.69 1.55 -19.90
CA LEU A 28 34.94 1.05 -21.25
C LEU A 28 34.55 2.07 -22.33
N CYS A 29 33.38 2.72 -22.21
CA CYS A 29 32.97 3.77 -23.13
C CYS A 29 33.94 4.97 -23.12
N VAL A 30 34.41 5.40 -21.94
CA VAL A 30 35.39 6.49 -21.82
C VAL A 30 36.73 6.11 -22.46
N VAL A 31 37.21 4.88 -22.22
CA VAL A 31 38.45 4.37 -22.84
C VAL A 31 38.31 4.29 -24.36
N GLY A 32 37.17 3.79 -24.86
CA GLY A 32 36.86 3.73 -26.29
C GLY A 32 36.85 5.11 -26.94
N TRP A 33 36.20 6.09 -26.29
CA TRP A 33 36.20 7.49 -26.73
C TRP A 33 37.61 8.08 -26.80
N TYR A 34 38.42 7.86 -25.76
CA TYR A 34 39.79 8.37 -25.71
C TYR A 34 40.66 7.75 -26.81
N GLY A 35 40.58 6.43 -27.02
CA GLY A 35 41.30 5.73 -28.08
C GLY A 35 40.92 6.19 -29.49
N MET A 36 39.61 6.35 -29.74
CA MET A 36 39.09 6.86 -31.02
C MET A 36 39.55 8.29 -31.30
N SER A 37 39.59 9.16 -30.29
CA SER A 37 39.94 10.57 -30.43
C SER A 37 41.38 10.80 -30.89
N GLY A 38 42.28 9.82 -30.66
CA GLY A 38 43.66 9.86 -31.13
C GLY A 38 43.85 9.46 -32.60
N GLU A 39 42.81 8.93 -33.24
CA GLU A 39 42.90 8.30 -34.55
C GLU A 39 42.29 9.17 -35.67
N ARG A 40 43.02 9.33 -36.77
CA ARG A 40 42.64 10.21 -37.89
C ARG A 40 41.87 9.48 -38.98
N PHE A 41 42.05 8.17 -39.09
CA PHE A 41 41.40 7.34 -40.11
C PHE A 41 40.22 6.59 -39.52
N ALA A 42 39.03 6.76 -40.11
CA ALA A 42 37.80 6.09 -39.65
C ALA A 42 37.94 4.55 -39.63
N GLU A 43 38.67 3.97 -40.57
CA GLU A 43 38.96 2.53 -40.63
C GLU A 43 39.64 2.02 -39.36
N ARG A 44 40.52 2.83 -38.77
CA ARG A 44 41.25 2.51 -37.53
C ARG A 44 40.44 2.83 -36.28
N GLN A 45 39.29 3.50 -36.40
CA GLN A 45 38.35 3.74 -35.30
C GLN A 45 37.42 2.54 -35.05
N LEU A 46 37.12 1.73 -36.07
CA LEU A 46 36.23 0.56 -35.98
C LEU A 46 36.63 -0.44 -34.88
N PRO A 47 37.93 -0.77 -34.67
CA PRO A 47 38.35 -1.66 -33.60
C PRO A 47 38.02 -1.12 -32.19
N TYR A 48 38.11 0.19 -31.95
CA TYR A 48 37.78 0.80 -30.65
C TYR A 48 36.27 0.75 -30.37
N LEU A 49 35.45 0.97 -31.40
CA LEU A 49 34.00 0.81 -31.27
C LEU A 49 33.62 -0.63 -30.92
N ALA A 50 34.18 -1.60 -31.63
CA ALA A 50 33.90 -3.02 -31.44
C ALA A 50 34.38 -3.55 -30.07
N SER A 51 35.56 -3.11 -29.62
CA SER A 51 36.20 -3.62 -28.38
C SER A 51 35.82 -2.87 -27.12
N CYS A 52 35.42 -1.59 -27.22
CA CYS A 52 35.13 -0.77 -26.04
C CYS A 52 33.67 -0.33 -25.98
N THR A 53 33.17 0.32 -27.04
CA THR A 53 31.86 0.99 -26.97
C THR A 53 30.69 0.01 -27.01
N VAL A 54 30.72 -0.98 -27.90
CA VAL A 54 29.69 -2.03 -27.98
C VAL A 54 29.61 -2.83 -26.67
N PRO A 55 30.71 -3.44 -26.17
CA PRO A 55 30.66 -4.18 -24.91
C PRO A 55 30.40 -3.26 -23.70
N GLY A 56 30.91 -2.03 -23.70
CA GLY A 56 30.62 -1.04 -22.66
C GLY A 56 29.14 -0.69 -22.57
N SER A 57 28.50 -0.46 -23.72
CA SER A 57 27.05 -0.21 -23.81
C SER A 57 26.24 -1.43 -23.36
N ALA A 58 26.67 -2.64 -23.76
CA ALA A 58 26.03 -3.88 -23.30
C ALA A 58 26.11 -4.01 -21.77
N LEU A 59 27.27 -3.75 -21.17
CA LEU A 59 27.45 -3.76 -19.71
C LEU A 59 26.58 -2.72 -19.00
N ILE A 60 26.45 -1.51 -19.55
CA ILE A 60 25.56 -0.47 -19.01
C ILE A 60 24.11 -0.95 -19.01
N ILE A 61 23.62 -1.51 -20.13
CA ILE A 61 22.25 -2.01 -20.25
C ILE A 61 22.03 -3.17 -19.27
N THR A 62 22.93 -4.15 -19.25
CA THR A 62 22.85 -5.28 -18.31
C THR A 62 22.86 -4.80 -16.86
N GLY A 63 23.74 -3.86 -16.50
CA GLY A 63 23.80 -3.26 -15.17
C GLY A 63 22.51 -2.54 -14.78
N ALA A 64 21.93 -1.76 -15.70
CA ALA A 64 20.65 -1.08 -15.48
C ALA A 64 19.49 -2.07 -15.27
N VAL A 65 19.44 -3.14 -16.05
CA VAL A 65 18.44 -4.22 -15.89
C VAL A 65 18.59 -4.91 -14.54
N LEU A 66 19.82 -5.30 -14.16
CA LEU A 66 20.11 -5.91 -12.85
C LEU A 66 19.69 -5.02 -11.68
N LEU A 67 19.98 -3.72 -11.75
CA LEU A 67 19.58 -2.77 -10.72
C LEU A 67 18.07 -2.59 -10.63
N THR A 68 17.40 -2.50 -11.78
CA THR A 68 15.95 -2.37 -11.84
C THR A 68 15.30 -3.62 -11.25
N TYR A 69 15.74 -4.81 -11.68
CA TYR A 69 15.26 -6.09 -11.15
C TYR A 69 15.50 -6.22 -9.63
N GLY A 70 16.72 -5.93 -9.17
CA GLY A 70 17.08 -5.99 -7.74
C GLY A 70 16.26 -5.00 -6.89
N ARG A 71 15.97 -3.80 -7.42
CA ARG A 71 15.12 -2.81 -6.73
C ARG A 71 13.66 -3.21 -6.72
N SER A 72 13.11 -3.70 -7.83
CA SER A 72 11.73 -4.16 -7.91
C SER A 72 11.47 -5.33 -6.98
N THR A 73 12.36 -6.31 -6.93
CA THR A 73 12.24 -7.47 -6.02
C THR A 73 12.29 -7.06 -4.55
N LEU A 74 13.19 -6.13 -4.19
CA LEU A 74 13.20 -5.54 -2.84
C LEU A 74 11.88 -4.81 -2.55
N ALA A 75 11.40 -3.97 -3.45
CA ALA A 75 10.15 -3.24 -3.27
C ALA A 75 8.96 -4.19 -3.03
N THR A 76 8.81 -5.23 -3.86
CA THR A 76 7.77 -6.25 -3.68
C THR A 76 7.87 -6.92 -2.32
N SER A 77 9.07 -7.29 -1.86
CA SER A 77 9.24 -7.93 -0.54
C SER A 77 8.84 -7.02 0.63
N ARG A 78 9.06 -5.69 0.51
CA ARG A 78 8.69 -4.71 1.54
C ARG A 78 7.20 -4.47 1.57
N VAL A 79 6.55 -4.48 0.40
CA VAL A 79 5.09 -4.37 0.29
C VAL A 79 4.42 -5.60 0.90
N GLU A 80 4.94 -6.80 0.63
CA GLU A 80 4.43 -8.04 1.24
C GLU A 80 4.56 -8.01 2.77
N GLU A 81 5.73 -7.60 3.29
CA GLU A 81 5.97 -7.45 4.74
C GLU A 81 5.01 -6.43 5.37
N LEU A 82 4.79 -5.30 4.71
CA LEU A 82 3.85 -4.28 5.18
C LEU A 82 2.40 -4.79 5.16
N TYR A 83 2.02 -5.51 4.10
CA TYR A 83 0.69 -6.11 3.99
C TYR A 83 0.46 -7.14 5.09
N GLU A 84 1.43 -8.03 5.36
CA GLU A 84 1.36 -8.96 6.49
C GLU A 84 1.20 -8.21 7.81
N LEU A 85 1.95 -7.13 8.06
CA LEU A 85 1.81 -6.33 9.29
C LEU A 85 0.45 -5.65 9.40
N LEU A 86 -0.10 -5.14 8.29
CA LEU A 86 -1.41 -4.48 8.26
C LEU A 86 -2.56 -5.48 8.46
N VAL A 87 -2.45 -6.68 7.91
CA VAL A 87 -3.48 -7.73 8.01
C VAL A 87 -3.34 -8.54 9.31
N ALA A 88 -2.13 -8.69 9.85
CA ALA A 88 -1.88 -9.33 11.14
C ALA A 88 -2.37 -8.49 12.33
N VAL A 89 -2.74 -7.21 12.10
CA VAL A 89 -3.75 -6.57 12.94
C VAL A 89 -5.06 -7.30 12.67
N GLU A 90 -5.22 -8.41 13.38
CA GLU A 90 -6.45 -9.17 13.43
C GLU A 90 -7.59 -8.15 13.59
N PRO A 91 -8.67 -8.22 12.78
CA PRO A 91 -9.83 -7.41 13.09
C PRO A 91 -10.11 -7.70 14.55
N VAL A 92 -10.20 -6.67 15.39
CA VAL A 92 -10.77 -6.82 16.72
C VAL A 92 -12.11 -7.48 16.41
N GLN A 93 -12.17 -8.81 16.55
CA GLN A 93 -13.42 -9.50 16.48
C GLN A 93 -14.17 -8.82 17.60
N PRO A 94 -15.26 -8.08 17.33
CA PRO A 94 -16.09 -7.67 18.44
C PRO A 94 -16.35 -8.97 19.16
N GLU A 95 -15.87 -9.08 20.40
CA GLU A 95 -16.24 -10.19 21.24
C GLU A 95 -17.74 -10.28 21.05
N ARG A 96 -18.22 -11.41 20.50
CA ARG A 96 -19.64 -11.70 20.39
C ARG A 96 -20.20 -11.93 21.79
N THR A 97 -19.94 -11.02 22.72
CA THR A 97 -20.94 -10.64 23.68
C THR A 97 -21.94 -9.83 22.87
N ALA A 98 -22.95 -10.52 22.33
CA ALA A 98 -24.15 -9.92 21.77
C ALA A 98 -24.98 -9.27 22.90
N ALA A 99 -24.33 -8.39 23.69
CA ALA A 99 -25.04 -7.42 24.48
C ALA A 99 -25.64 -6.41 23.49
N PRO A 100 -26.91 -6.04 23.64
CA PRO A 100 -27.51 -4.99 22.82
C PRO A 100 -26.62 -3.74 22.87
N LEU A 101 -26.24 -3.20 21.70
CA LEU A 101 -25.49 -1.93 21.60
C LEU A 101 -26.21 -0.76 22.28
N ALA A 102 -27.52 -0.90 22.45
CA ALA A 102 -28.40 0.00 23.16
C ALA A 102 -29.59 -0.82 23.69
N SER A 103 -30.05 -0.52 24.89
CA SER A 103 -31.08 -1.26 25.62
C SER A 103 -32.24 -0.39 26.08
N SER A 104 -32.15 0.93 25.97
CA SER A 104 -33.21 1.83 26.43
C SER A 104 -34.52 1.61 25.68
N GLY A 105 -35.63 1.57 26.43
CA GLY A 105 -36.99 1.57 25.88
C GLY A 105 -37.47 2.94 25.41
N GLN A 106 -36.73 4.01 25.72
CA GLN A 106 -37.06 5.35 25.26
C GLN A 106 -36.55 5.54 23.82
N LEU A 107 -37.45 5.99 22.94
CA LEU A 107 -37.16 6.21 21.52
C LEU A 107 -36.94 7.70 21.24
N LEU A 108 -35.83 8.01 20.58
CA LEU A 108 -35.47 9.36 20.16
C LEU A 108 -35.33 9.43 18.63
N ARG A 109 -35.47 10.64 18.10
CA ARG A 109 -35.13 10.97 16.71
C ARG A 109 -34.32 12.26 16.69
N VAL A 110 -33.49 12.40 15.67
CA VAL A 110 -32.82 13.68 15.38
C VAL A 110 -33.70 14.46 14.41
N PRO A 111 -33.99 15.75 14.67
CA PRO A 111 -34.69 16.61 13.72
C PRO A 111 -34.04 16.59 12.33
N GLY A 112 -34.84 16.39 11.29
CA GLY A 112 -34.34 16.22 9.91
C GLY A 112 -33.82 14.82 9.56
N GLY A 113 -33.70 13.93 10.56
CA GLY A 113 -33.39 12.52 10.35
C GLY A 113 -34.60 11.70 9.93
N THR A 114 -34.35 10.62 9.19
CA THR A 114 -35.35 9.63 8.77
C THR A 114 -35.40 8.40 9.67
N LEU A 115 -34.60 8.38 10.74
CA LEU A 115 -34.46 7.23 11.63
C LEU A 115 -34.91 7.54 13.06
N TRP A 116 -35.43 6.52 13.74
CA TRP A 116 -35.61 6.51 15.18
C TRP A 116 -34.62 5.55 15.84
N HIS A 117 -34.19 5.91 17.04
CA HIS A 117 -33.09 5.28 17.78
C HIS A 117 -33.52 5.01 19.22
N ARG A 118 -32.84 4.08 19.91
CA ARG A 118 -32.88 4.02 21.38
C ARG A 118 -32.13 5.22 21.96
N ALA A 119 -32.53 5.68 23.15
CA ALA A 119 -31.94 6.86 23.78
C ALA A 119 -30.44 6.72 24.08
N ASP A 120 -29.96 5.49 24.28
CA ASP A 120 -28.55 5.13 24.50
C ASP A 120 -27.84 4.68 23.22
N CYS A 121 -28.37 5.01 22.03
CA CYS A 121 -27.70 4.74 20.76
C CYS A 121 -26.51 5.71 20.55
N PRO A 122 -25.30 5.22 20.19
CA PRO A 122 -24.13 6.08 19.91
C PRO A 122 -24.34 7.14 18.82
N LEU A 123 -25.35 6.96 17.95
CA LEU A 123 -25.69 7.92 16.89
C LEU A 123 -26.54 9.10 17.37
N VAL A 124 -27.10 9.01 18.57
CA VAL A 124 -27.90 10.05 19.25
C VAL A 124 -27.23 10.53 20.53
N GLU A 125 -26.36 9.71 21.13
CA GLU A 125 -25.50 10.10 22.22
C GLU A 125 -24.72 11.38 21.85
N GLY A 126 -24.83 12.41 22.70
CA GLY A 126 -24.19 13.70 22.47
C GLY A 126 -24.89 14.66 21.49
N LYS A 127 -26.09 14.32 20.97
CA LYS A 127 -26.89 15.22 20.13
C LYS A 127 -27.96 15.97 20.93
N PRO A 128 -27.72 17.23 21.35
CA PRO A 128 -28.67 17.98 22.19
C PRO A 128 -30.00 18.27 21.48
N GLU A 129 -30.02 18.25 20.15
CA GLU A 129 -31.22 18.42 19.34
C GLU A 129 -32.10 17.17 19.26
N ALA A 130 -31.68 16.04 19.84
CA ALA A 130 -32.47 14.82 19.83
C ALA A 130 -33.79 15.00 20.60
N VAL A 131 -34.90 14.68 19.95
CA VAL A 131 -36.25 14.81 20.51
C VAL A 131 -36.93 13.44 20.62
N PRO A 132 -37.90 13.27 21.53
CA PRO A 132 -38.70 12.05 21.58
C PRO A 132 -39.31 11.69 20.22
N ALA A 133 -39.20 10.42 19.83
CA ALA A 133 -39.86 9.94 18.62
C ALA A 133 -41.38 9.86 18.88
N ASP A 134 -42.17 10.55 18.05
CA ASP A 134 -43.63 10.49 18.14
C ASP A 134 -44.12 9.09 17.77
N ALA A 135 -44.90 8.47 18.68
CA ALA A 135 -45.46 7.13 18.50
C ALA A 135 -46.32 7.02 17.22
N ARG A 136 -46.96 8.11 16.77
CA ARG A 136 -47.68 8.13 15.48
C ARG A 136 -46.74 8.16 14.27
N ALA A 137 -45.61 8.87 14.36
CA ALA A 137 -44.63 8.94 13.27
C ALA A 137 -43.88 7.60 13.06
N VAL A 138 -43.67 6.85 14.14
CA VAL A 138 -43.09 5.49 14.12
C VAL A 138 -44.06 4.47 13.51
N THR A 139 -45.36 4.60 13.76
CA THR A 139 -46.38 3.65 13.27
C THR A 139 -46.92 3.96 11.88
N VAL A 140 -46.92 5.23 11.45
CA VAL A 140 -47.46 5.67 10.14
C VAL A 140 -46.36 5.71 9.05
N GLY A 141 -45.14 5.26 9.35
CA GLY A 141 -44.08 5.05 8.35
C GLY A 141 -43.24 6.29 8.01
N GLY A 142 -43.26 7.33 8.85
CA GLY A 142 -42.45 8.55 8.63
C GLY A 142 -40.99 8.42 9.06
N LEU A 143 -40.66 7.42 9.89
CA LEU A 143 -39.30 7.18 10.40
C LEU A 143 -39.00 5.68 10.40
N GLY A 144 -37.83 5.28 9.89
CA GLY A 144 -37.35 3.90 9.87
C GLY A 144 -36.55 3.54 11.14
N PRO A 145 -36.52 2.26 11.55
CA PRO A 145 -35.69 1.83 12.68
C PRO A 145 -34.20 2.00 12.33
N CYS A 146 -33.41 2.51 13.27
CA CYS A 146 -31.96 2.55 13.12
C CYS A 146 -31.37 1.13 13.08
N PRO A 147 -30.51 0.79 12.09
CA PRO A 147 -29.89 -0.53 11.99
C PRO A 147 -28.77 -0.77 13.02
N VAL A 148 -28.29 0.29 13.70
CA VAL A 148 -27.19 0.20 14.68
C VAL A 148 -27.70 -0.20 16.07
N CYS A 149 -28.84 0.35 16.50
CA CYS A 149 -29.42 0.07 17.83
C CYS A 149 -30.68 -0.82 17.79
N GLU A 150 -31.07 -1.29 16.59
CA GLU A 150 -32.19 -2.22 16.33
C GLU A 150 -33.40 -2.03 17.26
N PRO A 151 -34.02 -0.83 17.25
CA PRO A 151 -34.99 -0.45 18.27
C PRO A 151 -36.34 -1.21 18.18
N HIS A 152 -36.54 -1.99 17.12
CA HIS A 152 -37.71 -2.84 16.87
C HIS A 152 -37.58 -4.26 17.46
N ALA A 153 -36.38 -4.70 17.84
CA ALA A 153 -36.11 -6.07 18.31
C ALA A 153 -36.50 -6.33 19.78
N GLY A 154 -37.21 -5.40 20.44
CA GLY A 154 -37.50 -5.44 21.88
C GLY A 154 -39.00 -5.39 22.21
N SER A 155 -39.81 -6.22 21.57
CA SER A 155 -41.21 -6.48 21.94
C SER A 155 -41.44 -7.95 22.23
#